data_AF-A0ABD2C694-F1
#
_entry.id   AF-A0ABD2C694-F1
#
_cell.length_a   1.000
_cell.length_b   1.000
_cell.length_c   1.000
_cell.angle_alpha   90.00
_cell.angle_beta   90.00
_cell.angle_gamma   90.00
#
_symmetry.space_group_name_H-M   'P 1'
#
loop_
_entity.id
_entity.type
_entity.pdbx_description
1 polymer ?
#
loop_
_entity_poly.entity_id
_entity_poly.type
_entity_poly.pdbx_seq_one_letter_code
_entity_poly.pdbx_strand_id
1 'polypeptide(L)'
;MFKHIVRSVIQNAPRMSNRSYSIYGPTNYKPPSMDDLPVPQGSWQKDYDKKQASYNIQLAACLTFVAVTLIVAKTSGLVYLNWYPPTPKEKKE
;
A
#
# COMPACT_ATOMS: atom_id res chain seq x y z
N MET A 1 10.05 2.34 -8.00
CA MET A 1 9.09 1.26 -7.69
C MET A 1 7.94 1.15 -8.68
N PHE A 2 7.21 2.24 -9.00
CA PHE A 2 6.06 2.20 -9.94
C PHE A 2 6.38 1.69 -11.36
N LYS A 3 7.61 1.85 -11.86
CA LYS A 3 8.02 1.36 -13.20
C LYS A 3 7.99 -0.17 -13.36
N HIS A 4 8.03 -0.93 -12.27
CA HIS A 4 7.97 -2.40 -12.31
C HIS A 4 6.53 -2.94 -12.31
N ILE A 5 5.61 -2.24 -11.64
CA ILE A 5 4.18 -2.60 -11.57
C ILE A 5 3.50 -2.37 -12.92
N VAL A 6 3.85 -1.28 -13.60
CA VAL A 6 3.27 -0.96 -14.92
C VAL A 6 3.79 -1.92 -16.01
N ARG A 7 5.03 -2.41 -15.90
CA ARG A 7 5.60 -3.36 -16.87
C ARG A 7 4.92 -4.73 -16.87
N SER A 8 4.52 -5.25 -15.70
CA SER A 8 3.85 -6.56 -15.60
C SER A 8 2.44 -6.57 -16.18
N VAL A 9 1.74 -5.43 -16.16
CA VAL A 9 0.39 -5.31 -16.74
C VAL A 9 0.45 -5.23 -18.27
N ILE A 10 1.44 -4.53 -18.83
CA ILE A 10 1.60 -4.39 -20.29
C ILE A 10 2.14 -5.67 -20.93
N GLN A 11 3.04 -6.40 -20.26
CA GLN A 11 3.62 -7.64 -20.80
C GLN A 11 2.65 -8.83 -20.88
N ASN A 12 1.55 -8.79 -20.12
CA ASN A 12 0.54 -9.86 -20.11
C ASN A 12 -0.67 -9.60 -21.03
N ALA A 13 -0.72 -8.46 -21.74
CA ALA A 13 -1.93 -8.01 -22.44
C ALA A 13 -2.16 -8.59 -23.86
N PRO A 14 -1.20 -9.24 -24.55
CA PRO A 14 -1.55 -10.03 -25.74
C PRO A 14 -0.89 -11.42 -25.72
N ARG A 15 -1.34 -12.31 -24.84
CA ARG A 15 -1.21 -13.77 -25.04
C ARG A 15 -2.53 -14.53 -24.94
N MET A 16 -3.65 -13.81 -25.05
CA MET A 16 -4.98 -14.36 -25.28
C MET A 16 -5.38 -14.10 -26.74
N SER A 17 -4.66 -14.66 -27.70
CA SER A 17 -5.26 -14.92 -29.01
C SER A 17 -4.81 -16.28 -29.52
N ASN A 18 -5.80 -17.11 -29.81
CA ASN A 18 -5.74 -18.33 -30.59
C ASN A 18 -4.84 -19.46 -30.06
N ARG A 19 -5.26 -20.10 -28.96
CA ARG A 19 -5.04 -21.54 -28.82
C ARG A 19 -5.98 -22.25 -29.78
N SER A 20 -5.55 -22.41 -31.03
CA SER A 20 -6.18 -23.30 -31.99
C SER A 20 -6.17 -24.71 -31.43
N TYR A 21 -7.34 -25.23 -31.03
CA TYR A 21 -7.54 -26.66 -30.77
C TYR A 21 -7.50 -27.37 -32.12
N SER A 22 -6.31 -27.69 -32.61
CA SER A 22 -6.14 -28.36 -33.89
C SER A 22 -5.03 -29.40 -33.82
N ILE A 23 -5.48 -30.66 -33.72
CA ILE A 23 -4.86 -31.83 -34.35
C ILE A 23 -3.50 -32.28 -33.77
N TYR A 24 -3.21 -32.08 -32.49
CA TYR A 24 -2.21 -32.88 -31.75
C TYR A 24 -2.55 -32.84 -30.25
N GLY A 25 -3.59 -33.58 -29.85
CA GLY A 25 -3.84 -33.81 -28.42
C GLY A 25 -2.67 -34.64 -27.86
N PRO A 26 -2.03 -34.25 -26.74
CA PRO A 26 -1.01 -35.08 -26.13
C PRO A 26 -1.63 -36.44 -25.82
N THR A 27 -0.97 -37.52 -26.24
CA THR A 27 -1.39 -38.92 -26.01
C THR A 27 -1.48 -39.28 -24.52
N ASN A 28 -1.05 -38.37 -23.64
CA ASN A 28 -1.07 -38.48 -22.19
C ASN A 28 -1.87 -37.30 -21.59
N TYR A 29 -3.20 -37.37 -21.63
CA TYR A 29 -4.07 -36.47 -20.87
C TYR A 29 -4.02 -36.89 -19.39
N LYS A 30 -3.35 -36.10 -18.54
CA LYS A 30 -3.43 -36.24 -17.08
C LYS A 30 -4.65 -35.46 -16.59
N PRO A 31 -5.62 -36.09 -15.90
CA PRO A 31 -6.73 -35.35 -15.30
C PRO A 31 -6.19 -34.37 -14.23
N PRO A 32 -6.78 -33.17 -14.11
CA PRO A 32 -6.35 -32.21 -13.10
C PRO A 32 -6.47 -32.84 -11.71
N SER A 33 -5.37 -32.86 -10.97
CA SER A 33 -5.28 -33.42 -9.62
C SER A 33 -5.00 -32.32 -8.59
N MET A 34 -5.38 -32.55 -7.34
CA MET A 34 -5.10 -31.61 -6.24
C MET A 34 -3.58 -31.37 -6.06
N ASP A 35 -2.76 -32.34 -6.47
CA ASP A 35 -1.30 -32.27 -6.44
C ASP A 35 -0.72 -31.24 -7.43
N ASP A 36 -1.51 -30.81 -8.42
CA ASP A 36 -1.10 -29.78 -9.38
C ASP A 36 -1.32 -28.36 -8.83
N LEU A 37 -1.90 -28.21 -7.62
CA LEU A 37 -2.08 -26.92 -6.98
C LEU A 37 -0.77 -26.38 -6.42
N PRO A 38 -0.57 -25.05 -6.46
CA PRO A 38 0.59 -24.44 -5.83
C PRO A 38 0.52 -24.64 -4.31
N VAL A 39 1.48 -25.36 -3.76
CA VAL A 39 1.69 -25.45 -2.31
C VAL A 39 2.36 -24.15 -1.85
N PRO A 40 1.87 -23.47 -0.80
CA PRO A 40 2.53 -22.31 -0.24
C PRO A 40 3.98 -22.64 0.10
N GLN A 41 4.93 -21.93 -0.52
CA GLN A 41 6.35 -22.12 -0.27
C GLN A 41 6.88 -20.98 0.59
N GLY A 42 7.74 -21.32 1.56
CA GLY A 42 8.38 -20.36 2.43
C GLY A 42 7.71 -20.22 3.81
N SER A 43 8.31 -19.37 4.65
CA SER A 43 7.82 -19.10 6.00
C SER A 43 6.91 -17.88 5.98
N TRP A 44 5.64 -18.08 6.33
CA TRP A 44 4.66 -17.00 6.48
C TRP A 44 5.14 -15.90 7.41
N GLN A 45 5.90 -16.27 8.44
CA GLN A 45 6.42 -15.36 9.45
C GLN A 45 7.45 -14.39 8.86
N LYS A 46 8.37 -14.88 8.02
CA LYS A 46 9.37 -14.02 7.36
C LYS A 46 8.72 -12.96 6.48
N ASP A 47 7.68 -13.35 5.74
CA ASP A 47 6.93 -12.42 4.89
C ASP A 47 6.11 -11.41 5.70
N TYR A 48 5.53 -11.87 6.82
CA TYR A 48 4.83 -11.00 7.76
C TYR A 48 5.78 -9.97 8.39
N ASP A 49 6.91 -10.41 8.94
CA ASP A 49 7.88 -9.55 9.61
C ASP A 49 8.42 -8.46 8.67
N LYS A 50 8.66 -8.81 7.39
CA LYS A 50 9.08 -7.85 6.36
C LYS A 50 8.02 -6.77 6.10
N LYS A 51 6.74 -7.15 6.04
CA LYS A 51 5.64 -6.20 5.87
C LYS A 51 5.48 -5.33 7.11
N GLN A 52 5.57 -5.94 8.30
CA GLN A 52 5.43 -5.24 9.57
C GLN A 52 6.51 -4.17 9.76
N ALA A 53 7.76 -4.45 9.38
CA ALA A 53 8.83 -3.45 9.41
C ALA A 53 8.52 -2.23 8.53
N SER A 54 7.94 -2.45 7.35
CA SER A 54 7.54 -1.37 6.44
C SER A 54 6.41 -0.52 7.01
N TYR A 55 5.40 -1.16 7.61
CA TYR A 55 4.28 -0.46 8.24
C TYR A 55 4.70 0.33 9.48
N ASN A 56 5.62 -0.20 10.30
CA ASN A 56 6.15 0.51 11.45
C ASN A 56 6.90 1.78 11.05
N ILE A 57 7.69 1.72 9.97
CA ILE A 57 8.36 2.90 9.41
C ILE A 57 7.34 3.93 8.92
N GLN A 58 6.33 3.49 8.17
CA GLN A 58 5.27 4.38 7.68
C GLN A 58 4.50 5.04 8.85
N LEU A 59 4.18 4.26 9.88
CA LEU A 59 3.51 4.76 11.09
C LEU A 59 4.36 5.84 11.76
N ALA A 60 5.64 5.57 12.00
CA ALA A 60 6.56 6.53 12.62
C ALA A 60 6.70 7.82 11.79
N ALA A 61 6.79 7.69 10.47
CA ALA A 61 6.90 8.83 9.55
C ALA A 61 5.64 9.71 9.60
N CYS A 62 4.45 9.12 9.51
CA CYS A 62 3.18 9.86 9.58
C CYS A 62 3.01 10.54 10.94
N LEU A 63 3.33 9.85 12.03
CA LEU A 63 3.18 10.39 13.37
C LEU A 63 4.13 11.58 13.61
N THR A 64 5.36 11.46 13.13
CA THR A 64 6.35 12.57 13.17
C THR A 64 5.88 13.75 12.32
N PHE A 65 5.39 13.49 11.10
CA PHE A 65 4.89 14.54 10.21
C PHE A 65 3.71 15.30 10.83
N VAL A 66 2.74 14.60 11.41
CA VAL A 66 1.58 15.22 12.06
C VAL A 66 2.01 16.03 13.28
N ALA A 67 2.89 15.49 14.12
CA ALA A 67 3.40 16.20 15.30
C ALA A 67 4.10 17.52 14.91
N VAL A 68 5.01 17.47 13.92
CA VAL A 68 5.70 18.66 13.42
C VAL A 68 4.71 19.67 12.84
N THR A 69 3.75 19.21 12.04
CA THR A 69 2.73 20.07 11.42
C THR A 69 1.92 20.82 12.49
N LEU A 70 1.48 20.13 13.55
CA LEU A 70 0.72 20.75 14.63
C LEU A 70 1.53 21.78 15.42
N ILE A 71 2.82 21.48 15.69
CA ILE A 71 3.72 22.42 16.37
C ILE A 71 3.87 23.68 15.53
N VAL A 72 4.22 23.55 14.25
CA VAL A 72 4.39 24.68 13.34
C VAL A 72 3.09 25.48 13.17
N ALA A 73 1.95 24.82 13.05
CA ALA A 73 0.64 25.49 12.96
C ALA A 73 0.35 26.32 14.22
N LYS A 74 0.67 25.81 15.41
CA LYS A 74 0.51 26.54 16.68
C LYS A 74 1.49 27.70 16.83
N THR A 75 2.76 27.52 16.47
CA THR A 75 3.80 28.56 16.69
C THR A 75 3.81 29.64 15.61
N SER A 76 3.35 29.34 14.40
CA SER A 76 3.38 30.29 13.27
C SER A 76 2.38 31.44 13.39
N GLY A 77 1.35 31.32 14.24
CA GLY A 77 0.27 32.32 14.34
C GLY A 77 -0.66 32.35 13.12
N LEU A 78 -0.46 31.49 12.12
CA LEU A 78 -1.29 31.40 10.91
C LEU A 78 -2.68 30.81 11.19
N VAL A 79 -2.81 29.97 12.22
CA VAL A 79 -4.06 29.26 12.54
C VAL A 79 -4.61 29.74 13.87
N TYR A 80 -5.69 30.53 13.82
CA TYR A 80 -6.45 30.93 15.01
C TYR A 80 -7.53 29.90 15.33
N LEU A 81 -7.26 29.04 16.32
CA LEU A 81 -8.16 27.92 16.68
C LEU A 81 -9.30 28.31 17.63
N ASN A 82 -9.40 29.58 18.05
CA ASN A 82 -10.44 30.12 18.94
C ASN A 82 -10.83 29.17 20.09
N TRP A 83 -9.83 28.61 20.79
CA TRP A 83 -10.06 27.52 21.74
C TRP A 83 -10.79 27.97 23.01
N TYR A 84 -10.69 29.26 23.35
CA TYR A 84 -11.38 29.89 24.47
C TYR A 84 -11.97 31.22 24.05
N PRO A 85 -13.07 31.66 24.69
CA PRO A 85 -13.59 32.99 24.47
C PRO A 85 -12.52 34.05 24.78
N PRO A 86 -12.41 35.12 23.96
CA PRO A 86 -11.45 36.18 24.21
C PRO A 86 -11.78 36.88 25.52
N THR A 87 -10.78 37.13 26.36
CA THR A 87 -10.95 37.96 27.56
C THR A 87 -11.39 39.36 27.15
N PRO A 88 -12.40 39.96 27.82
CA PRO A 88 -12.82 41.33 27.54
C PRO A 88 -11.62 42.27 27.63
N LYS A 89 -11.44 43.14 26.63
CA LYS A 89 -10.41 44.18 26.70
C LYS A 89 -10.85 45.18 27.76
N GLU A 90 -9.97 45.47 28.73
CA GLU A 90 -10.21 46.58 29.66
C GLU A 90 -10.40 47.87 28.87
N LYS A 91 -11.48 48.59 29.17
CA LYS A 91 -11.71 49.91 28.59
C LYS A 91 -10.60 50.82 29.11
N LYS A 92 -9.73 51.29 28.21
CA LYS A 92 -8.82 52.39 28.51
C LYS A 92 -9.69 53.65 28.59
N GLU A 93 -9.89 54.14 29.82
CA GLU A 93 -10.42 55.48 30.11
C GLU A 93 -9.42 56.55 29.68
#